data_AF-A0A4V2YFK1-F1
#
_entry.id   AF-A0A4V2YFK1-F1
#
_cell.length_a   1.000
_cell.length_b   1.000
_cell.length_c   1.000
_cell.angle_alpha   90.00
_cell.angle_beta   90.00
_cell.angle_gamma   90.00
#
_symmetry.space_group_name_H-M   'P 1'
#
loop_
_entity.id
_entity.type
_entity.pdbx_description
1 polymer ?
#
loop_
_entity_poly.entity_id
_entity_poly.type
_entity_poly.pdbx_seq_one_letter_code
_entity_poly.pdbx_strand_id
1 'polypeptide(L)'
;MAGGRMSALSLPIDPGASVEFKPFRARTPLFTVSAGRMLVTFTLPERVNAGDVEFARRLAEQAAAYAVEVERLHRSGRPSSGRPSGRSSGKAVA
;
A
#
# COMPACT_ATOMS: atom_id res chain seq x y z
N MET A 1 16.98 22.23 13.89
CA MET A 1 16.84 20.81 13.50
C MET A 1 18.23 20.21 13.51
N ALA A 2 18.58 19.38 14.51
CA ALA A 2 19.87 18.71 14.52
C ALA A 2 19.87 17.66 13.41
N GLY A 3 20.75 17.81 12.42
CA GLY A 3 20.90 16.91 11.28
C GLY A 3 21.47 15.56 11.72
N GLY A 4 20.62 14.70 12.26
CA GLY A 4 20.95 13.29 12.49
C GLY A 4 21.05 12.54 11.16
N ARG A 5 21.93 11.53 11.11
CA ARG A 5 22.04 10.65 9.95
C ARG A 5 20.72 9.90 9.76
N MET A 6 20.14 10.00 8.56
CA MET A 6 18.94 9.25 8.20
C MET A 6 19.34 7.83 7.80
N SER A 7 18.85 6.85 8.56
CA SER A 7 18.90 5.45 8.14
C SER A 7 17.64 5.14 7.33
N ALA A 8 17.81 4.67 6.09
CA ALA A 8 16.71 4.29 5.22
C ALA A 8 16.64 2.77 5.05
N LEU A 9 15.43 2.22 5.08
CA LEU A 9 15.15 0.83 4.78
C LEU A 9 14.12 0.79 3.64
N SER A 10 14.43 0.05 2.59
CA SER A 10 13.49 -0.24 1.51
C SER A 10 13.22 -1.74 1.47
N LEU A 11 11.94 -2.09 1.45
CA LEU A 11 11.47 -3.46 1.47
C LEU A 11 10.81 -3.78 0.13
N PRO A 12 11.33 -4.74 -0.65
CA PRO A 12 10.60 -5.24 -1.80
C PRO A 12 9.36 -6.00 -1.31
N ILE A 13 8.19 -5.61 -1.81
CA ILE A 13 6.93 -6.30 -1.53
C ILE A 13 6.70 -7.34 -2.62
N ASP A 14 6.65 -8.61 -2.22
CA ASP A 14 6.36 -9.75 -3.09
C ASP A 14 4.95 -10.30 -2.81
N PRO A 15 4.43 -11.24 -3.64
CA PRO A 15 3.09 -11.81 -3.42
C PRO A 15 2.90 -12.55 -2.09
N GLY A 16 3.98 -12.92 -1.40
CA GLY A 16 3.96 -13.53 -0.08
C GLY A 16 4.03 -12.53 1.07
N ALA A 17 4.15 -11.23 0.77
CA ALA A 17 4.13 -10.19 1.80
C ALA A 17 2.78 -10.11 2.49
N SER A 18 2.80 -9.80 3.78
CA SER A 18 1.58 -9.64 4.57
C SER A 18 1.67 -8.47 5.53
N VAL A 19 0.50 -7.94 5.87
CA VAL A 19 0.33 -6.83 6.81
C VAL A 19 -0.71 -7.25 7.86
N GLU A 20 -0.40 -7.07 9.14
CA GLU A 20 -1.25 -7.49 10.25
C GLU A 20 -1.29 -6.43 11.35
N PHE A 21 -2.50 -6.10 11.84
CA PHE A 21 -2.69 -5.27 13.02
C PHE A 21 -3.29 -6.08 14.17
N LYS A 22 -2.62 -6.09 15.32
CA LYS A 22 -3.06 -6.75 16.57
C LYS A 22 -3.35 -5.70 17.64
N PRO A 23 -4.62 -5.38 17.91
CA PRO A 23 -5.03 -4.27 18.79
C PRO A 23 -5.07 -4.65 20.28
N PHE A 24 -4.20 -5.56 20.75
CA PHE A 24 -4.27 -6.17 22.09
C PHE A 24 -4.86 -5.25 23.19
N ARG A 25 -5.92 -5.68 23.89
CA ARG A 25 -6.59 -4.82 24.87
C ARG A 25 -5.78 -4.54 26.14
N ALA A 26 -4.85 -5.42 26.49
CA ALA A 26 -4.06 -5.36 27.72
C ALA A 26 -2.55 -5.22 27.47
N ARG A 27 -2.14 -4.94 26.22
CA ARG A 27 -0.73 -4.81 25.81
C ARG A 27 -0.60 -3.77 24.70
N THR A 28 0.63 -3.35 24.40
CA THR A 28 0.91 -2.47 23.26
C THR A 28 0.38 -3.10 21.95
N PRO A 29 -0.42 -2.36 21.17
CA PRO A 29 -0.87 -2.86 19.87
C PRO A 29 0.31 -2.95 18.90
N LEU A 30 0.28 -3.95 18.03
CA LEU A 30 1.34 -4.20 17.06
C LEU A 30 0.80 -4.09 15.64
N PHE A 31 1.46 -3.28 14.82
CA PHE A 31 1.27 -3.29 13.38
C PHE A 31 2.52 -3.87 12.74
N THR A 32 2.37 -4.92 11.94
CA THR A 32 3.50 -5.68 11.39
C THR A 32 3.39 -5.82 9.89
N VAL A 33 4.50 -5.59 9.19
CA VAL A 33 4.70 -5.87 7.77
C VAL A 33 5.76 -6.95 7.65
N SER A 34 5.45 -8.03 6.94
CA SER A 34 6.40 -9.08 6.59
C SER A 34 6.57 -9.16 5.08
N ALA A 35 7.82 -9.30 4.63
CA ALA A 35 8.16 -9.50 3.23
C ALA A 35 9.45 -10.31 3.14
N GLY A 36 9.39 -11.49 2.52
CA GLY A 36 10.50 -12.45 2.50
C GLY A 36 11.04 -12.77 3.91
N ARG A 37 12.28 -12.35 4.20
CA ARG A 37 12.95 -12.57 5.50
C ARG A 37 12.95 -11.32 6.40
N MET A 38 12.22 -10.28 6.03
CA MET A 38 12.19 -9.01 6.76
C MET A 38 10.85 -8.86 7.48
N LEU A 39 10.94 -8.41 8.74
CA LEU A 39 9.80 -8.11 9.59
C LEU A 39 9.96 -6.69 10.12
N VAL A 40 8.98 -5.84 9.86
CA VAL A 40 8.89 -4.49 10.43
C VAL A 40 7.68 -4.41 11.32
N THR A 41 7.89 -4.07 12.58
CA THR A 41 6.83 -3.92 13.57
C THR A 41 6.85 -2.51 14.13
N PHE A 42 5.70 -1.84 14.09
CA PHE A 42 5.49 -0.58 14.80
C PHE A 42 4.96 -0.88 16.19
N THR A 43 5.74 -0.49 17.19
CA THR A 43 5.39 -0.56 18.60
C THR A 43 5.03 0.84 19.09
N LEU A 44 3.88 1.00 19.72
CA LEU A 44 3.56 2.26 20.39
C LEU A 44 4.33 2.38 21.71
N PRO A 45 4.68 3.60 22.15
CA PRO A 45 5.20 3.82 23.48
C PRO A 45 4.14 3.45 24.55
N GLU A 46 4.58 3.13 25.76
CA GLU A 46 3.67 2.81 26.88
C GLU A 46 2.71 3.96 27.21
N ARG A 47 3.13 5.20 26.97
CA ARG A 47 2.32 6.41 27.13
C ARG A 47 2.08 7.06 25.78
N VAL A 48 0.86 6.91 25.27
CA VAL A 48 0.42 7.54 24.01
C VAL A 48 0.13 9.01 24.25
N ASN A 49 0.73 9.88 23.44
CA ASN A 49 0.47 11.32 23.44
C ASN A 49 -0.14 11.78 22.10
N ALA A 50 -0.45 13.08 21.99
CA ALA A 50 -1.08 13.64 20.80
C ALA A 50 -0.26 13.44 19.50
N GLY A 51 1.07 13.47 19.59
CA GLY A 51 1.96 13.23 18.45
C GLY A 51 1.90 11.78 17.96
N ASP A 52 1.77 10.81 18.86
CA ASP A 52 1.59 9.39 18.48
C ASP A 52 0.25 9.17 17.77
N VAL A 53 -0.80 9.83 18.23
CA VAL A 53 -2.13 9.79 17.60
C VAL A 53 -2.08 10.41 16.21
N GLU A 54 -1.39 11.54 16.05
CA GLU A 54 -1.21 12.20 14.77
C GLU A 54 -0.40 11.32 13.80
N PHE A 55 0.69 10.72 14.28
CA PHE A 55 1.48 9.77 13.51
C PHE A 55 0.62 8.60 13.01
N ALA A 56 -0.17 7.98 13.88
CA ALA A 56 -1.03 6.85 13.50
C ALA A 56 -2.07 7.23 12.44
N ARG A 57 -2.68 8.43 12.56
CA ARG A 57 -3.62 8.96 11.55
C ARG A 57 -2.93 9.17 10.20
N ARG A 58 -1.78 9.85 10.19
CA ARG A 58 -1.00 10.09 8.96
C ARG A 58 -0.55 8.79 8.31
N LEU A 59 -0.12 7.80 9.10
CA LEU A 59 0.22 6.47 8.60
C LEU A 59 -0.97 5.83 7.88
N ALA A 60 -2.16 5.87 8.47
CA ALA A 60 -3.37 5.32 7.86
C ALA A 60 -3.75 6.04 6.57
N GLU A 61 -3.69 7.37 6.55
CA GLU A 61 -3.97 8.20 5.37
C GLU A 61 -3.02 7.88 4.21
N GLN A 62 -1.71 7.81 4.47
CA GLN A 62 -0.71 7.50 3.45
C GLN A 62 -0.83 6.05 2.95
N ALA A 63 -1.12 5.09 3.84
CA ALA A 63 -1.35 3.71 3.44
C ALA A 63 -2.60 3.56 2.56
N ALA A 64 -3.68 4.28 2.87
CA ALA A 64 -4.88 4.31 2.04
C ALA A 64 -4.61 4.92 0.66
N ALA A 65 -3.87 6.04 0.60
CA ALA A 65 -3.47 6.65 -0.67
C ALA A 65 -2.60 5.71 -1.51
N TYR A 66 -1.65 5.01 -0.88
CA TYR A 66 -0.84 3.98 -1.53
C TYR A 66 -1.70 2.85 -2.11
N ALA A 67 -2.67 2.34 -1.35
CA ALA A 67 -3.56 1.28 -1.83
C ALA A 67 -4.35 1.71 -3.08
N VAL A 68 -4.92 2.92 -3.08
CA VAL A 68 -5.62 3.48 -4.25
C VAL A 68 -4.72 3.53 -5.48
N GLU A 69 -3.45 3.92 -5.30
CA GLU A 69 -2.49 4.01 -6.40
C GLU A 69 -2.09 2.63 -6.94
N VAL A 70 -1.89 1.64 -6.05
CA VAL A 70 -1.65 0.24 -6.44
C VAL A 70 -2.82 -0.31 -7.27
N GLU A 71 -4.06 -0.05 -6.85
CA GLU A 71 -5.25 -0.46 -7.60
C GLU A 71 -5.35 0.21 -8.98
N ARG A 72 -4.98 1.50 -9.06
CA ARG A 72 -4.93 2.26 -10.32
C ARG A 72 -3.90 1.65 -11.27
N LEU A 73 -2.69 1.39 -10.78
CA LEU A 73 -1.60 0.78 -11.55
C LEU A 73 -1.98 -0.63 -12.04
N HIS A 74 -2.55 -1.45 -11.16
CA HIS A 74 -3.03 -2.80 -11.49
C HIS A 74 -4.09 -2.76 -12.62
N ARG A 75 -5.02 -1.80 -12.60
CA ARG A 75 -5.98 -1.61 -13.70
C ARG A 75 -5.30 -1.19 -15.01
N SER A 76 -4.34 -0.27 -14.96
CA SER A 76 -3.65 0.24 -16.16
C SER A 76 -2.72 -0.77 -16.83
N GLY A 77 -2.22 -1.77 -16.09
CA GLY A 77 -1.36 -2.83 -16.60
C GLY A 77 -2.11 -3.95 -17.33
N ARG A 78 -3.45 -3.95 -17.34
CA ARG A 78 -4.23 -4.89 -18.14
C ARG A 78 -4.28 -4.40 -19.59
N PRO A 79 -3.89 -5.20 -20.60
CA PRO A 79 -4.15 -4.85 -21.98
C PRO A 79 -5.66 -4.61 -22.10
N SER A 80 -6.06 -3.46 -22.65
CA SER A 80 -7.45 -3.31 -23.05
C SER A 80 -7.73 -4.48 -23.99
N SER A 81 -8.68 -5.34 -23.62
CA SER A 81 -9.24 -6.31 -24.55
C SER A 81 -9.99 -5.49 -25.59
N GLY A 82 -9.23 -4.93 -26.54
CA GLY A 82 -9.71 -4.19 -27.68
C GLY A 82 -10.63 -5.13 -28.44
N ARG A 83 -11.93 -4.90 -28.28
CA ARG A 83 -12.96 -5.45 -29.15
C ARG A 83 -12.53 -5.09 -30.58
N PRO A 84 -12.26 -6.06 -31.47
CA PRO A 84 -11.91 -5.72 -32.83
C PRO A 84 -13.09 -4.97 -33.42
N SER A 85 -12.86 -3.71 -33.82
CA SER A 85 -13.83 -2.94 -34.58
C SER A 85 -14.01 -3.65 -35.92
N GLY A 86 -15.03 -4.52 -35.97
CA GLY A 86 -15.49 -5.17 -37.18
C GLY A 86 -15.91 -4.07 -38.16
N ARG A 87 -15.01 -3.77 -39.08
CA ARG A 87 -15.22 -2.94 -40.26
C ARG A 87 -16.24 -3.66 -41.14
N SER A 88 -17.54 -3.34 -41.00
CA SER A 88 -18.54 -3.82 -41.95
C SER A 88 -18.37 -3.00 -43.23
N SER A 89 -17.64 -3.59 -44.17
CA SER A 89 -17.50 -3.12 -45.54
C SER A 89 -18.85 -2.78 -46.14
N GLY A 90 -18.98 -1.55 -46.63
CA GLY A 90 -19.99 -1.22 -47.61
C GLY A 90 -19.80 -2.08 -48.85
N LYS A 91 -20.91 -2.62 -49.36
CA LYS A 91 -21.01 -3.05 -50.74
C LYS A 91 -22.30 -2.46 -51.31
N ALA A 92 -22.12 -1.35 -52.02
CA ALA A 92 -23.06 -0.85 -53.02
C ALA A 92 -22.87 -1.68 -54.30
N VAL A 93 -23.97 -2.19 -54.85
CA VAL A 93 -24.19 -2.59 -56.26
C VAL A 93 -25.61 -3.18 -56.31
N ALA A 94 -26.48 -2.96 -57.29
CA ALA A 94 -26.64 -2.00 -58.38
C ALA A 94 -28.12 -2.13 -58.78
#